data_AF-A0A093ITC6-F1
#
_entry.id   AF-A0A093ITC6-F1
#
_cell.length_a   1.000
_cell.length_b   1.000
_cell.length_c   1.000
_cell.angle_alpha   90.00
_cell.angle_beta   90.00
_cell.angle_gamma   90.00
#
_symmetry.space_group_name_H-M   'P 1'
#
loop_
_entity.id
_entity.type
_entity.pdbx_description
1 polymer ?
#
loop_
_entity_poly.entity_id
_entity_poly.type
_entity_poly.pdbx_seq_one_letter_code
_entity_poly.pdbx_strand_id
1 'polypeptide(L)'
;CGSLALAVPLDDSYLYSAAPLRPPGGVSAVKGVDPVRRNTFHILSVDGGAVEEPIRFGQKFGLGTTGGFSDQMLYLASDHKSFLRFAKKSHLQQVFLTEEMSYLTCWQAAFWDPQLRLEHEGFPVPANSKIIITHCHTNRSLAVPRNFWTRSYFGKEYEVVCHTYLDSHKAEEDKNYWEIVTGNPGNRDGSMHDRP
;
A
#
# COMPACT_ATOMS: atom_id res chain seq x y z
N CYS A 1 -10.27 -6.90 15.70
CA CYS A 1 -9.60 -5.58 15.53
C CYS A 1 -10.19 -4.94 14.27
N GLY A 2 -10.55 -3.65 14.28
CA GLY A 2 -11.24 -3.02 13.12
C GLY A 2 -10.33 -2.83 11.90
N SER A 3 -10.93 -2.75 10.71
CA SER A 3 -10.22 -2.49 9.45
C SER A 3 -9.57 -1.12 9.44
N LEU A 4 -8.38 -1.02 8.81
CA LEU A 4 -7.64 0.21 8.62
C LEU A 4 -7.34 0.38 7.12
N ALA A 5 -7.37 1.61 6.64
CA ALA A 5 -6.99 1.95 5.27
C ALA A 5 -5.66 2.70 5.25
N LEU A 6 -4.79 2.38 4.28
CA LEU A 6 -3.61 3.19 3.99
C LEU A 6 -4.07 4.59 3.55
N ALA A 7 -3.45 5.64 4.07
CA ALA A 7 -3.81 7.00 3.74
C ALA A 7 -2.62 7.95 3.73
N VAL A 8 -2.76 9.01 2.95
CA VAL A 8 -1.87 10.17 2.98
C VAL A 8 -2.20 11.01 4.23
N PRO A 9 -1.26 11.19 5.19
CA PRO A 9 -1.47 12.06 6.32
C PRO A 9 -1.56 13.51 5.84
N LEU A 10 -2.41 14.26 6.52
CA LEU A 10 -2.56 15.69 6.29
C LEU A 10 -2.09 16.42 7.54
N ASP A 11 -1.19 17.36 7.34
CA ASP A 11 -0.83 18.32 8.38
C ASP A 11 -1.79 19.52 8.31
N ASP A 12 -2.04 20.17 9.46
CA ASP A 12 -3.01 21.26 9.56
C ASP A 12 -2.68 22.43 8.63
N SER A 13 -1.39 22.61 8.32
CA SER A 13 -0.91 23.62 7.38
C SER A 13 -1.39 23.44 5.93
N TYR A 14 -1.68 22.21 5.50
CA TYR A 14 -2.18 21.90 4.16
C TYR A 14 -3.71 22.00 4.05
N LEU A 15 -4.44 22.01 5.17
CA LEU A 15 -5.89 22.20 5.16
C LEU A 15 -6.28 23.63 4.78
N TYR A 16 -5.40 24.59 5.07
CA TYR A 16 -5.63 26.03 4.84
C TYR A 16 -4.78 26.60 3.70
N SER A 17 -3.99 25.77 3.03
CA SER A 17 -3.07 26.16 1.97
C SER A 17 -3.21 25.19 0.80
N ALA A 18 -3.47 25.71 -0.40
CA ALA A 18 -3.41 24.93 -1.65
C ALA A 18 -1.97 24.54 -2.05
N ALA A 19 -1.02 24.57 -1.10
CA ALA A 19 0.35 24.18 -1.37
C ALA A 19 0.43 22.67 -1.62
N PRO A 20 1.18 22.24 -2.64
CA PRO A 20 1.40 20.82 -2.90
C PRO A 20 2.13 20.15 -1.73
N LEU A 21 1.81 18.87 -1.50
CA LEU A 21 2.53 18.03 -0.53
C LEU A 21 4.02 18.00 -0.90
N ARG A 22 4.90 18.28 0.06
CA ARG A 22 6.35 18.24 -0.16
C ARG A 22 6.87 16.82 0.06
N PRO A 23 7.34 16.10 -0.97
CA PRO A 23 8.02 14.83 -0.77
C PRO A 23 9.41 15.04 -0.16
N PRO A 24 9.97 14.02 0.53
CA PRO A 24 9.31 12.76 0.86
C PRO A 24 8.27 12.94 1.98
N GLY A 25 7.03 12.52 1.72
CA GLY A 25 5.92 12.60 2.66
C GLY A 25 5.76 11.31 3.46
N GLY A 26 5.28 11.36 4.70
CA GLY A 26 4.93 10.15 5.45
C GLY A 26 3.64 9.51 4.93
N VAL A 27 3.35 8.27 5.35
CA VAL A 27 2.03 7.63 5.21
C VAL A 27 1.49 7.19 6.56
N SER A 28 0.18 7.02 6.69
CA SER A 28 -0.46 6.52 7.89
C SER A 28 -1.60 5.55 7.57
N ALA A 29 -2.07 4.82 8.57
CA ALA A 29 -3.24 3.96 8.47
C ALA A 29 -4.38 4.57 9.28
N VAL A 30 -5.57 4.73 8.70
CA VAL A 30 -6.72 5.39 9.32
C VAL A 30 -7.88 4.43 9.55
N LYS A 31 -8.72 4.74 10.54
CA LYS A 31 -10.00 4.04 10.70
C LYS A 31 -11.00 4.56 9.67
N GLY A 32 -11.77 3.65 9.08
CA GLY A 32 -12.69 3.95 7.99
C GLY A 32 -12.11 3.50 6.66
N VAL A 33 -12.85 2.62 5.99
CA VAL A 33 -12.50 2.06 4.68
C VAL A 33 -13.32 2.68 3.55
N ASP A 34 -14.19 3.64 3.88
CA ASP A 34 -14.94 4.39 2.89
C ASP A 34 -13.97 5.13 1.96
N PRO A 35 -14.19 5.09 0.65
CA PRO A 35 -13.27 5.67 -0.32
C PRO A 35 -13.27 7.20 -0.21
N VAL A 36 -12.10 7.76 0.10
CA VAL A 36 -11.81 9.19 0.16
C VAL A 36 -10.50 9.47 -0.58
N ARG A 37 -10.29 10.70 -1.06
CA ARG A 37 -9.09 11.04 -1.85
C ARG A 37 -7.77 10.63 -1.18
N ARG A 38 -7.71 10.67 0.16
CA ARG A 38 -6.51 10.33 0.94
C ARG A 38 -6.19 8.84 1.00
N ASN A 39 -7.18 7.96 0.88
CA ASN A 39 -7.00 6.50 0.97
C ASN A 39 -7.17 5.79 -0.38
N THR A 40 -7.32 6.57 -1.47
CA THR A 40 -7.38 6.05 -2.83
C THR A 40 -5.98 6.05 -3.47
N PHE A 41 -5.62 4.89 -4.03
CA PHE A 41 -4.36 4.68 -4.73
C PHE A 41 -4.62 4.11 -6.14
N HIS A 42 -3.80 4.51 -7.10
CA HIS A 42 -3.71 3.93 -8.42
C HIS A 42 -2.65 2.83 -8.43
N ILE A 43 -3.01 1.68 -8.99
CA ILE A 43 -2.06 0.62 -9.29
C ILE A 43 -1.40 0.97 -10.63
N LEU A 44 -0.07 0.98 -10.65
CA LEU A 44 0.72 1.43 -11.77
C LEU A 44 1.61 0.31 -12.29
N SER A 45 1.68 0.17 -13.61
CA SER A 45 2.64 -0.70 -14.27
C SER A 45 4.07 -0.15 -14.10
N VAL A 46 5.02 -1.02 -13.77
CA VAL A 46 6.46 -0.69 -13.66
C VAL A 46 7.30 -1.39 -14.74
N ASP A 47 6.70 -2.30 -15.49
CA ASP A 47 7.32 -3.13 -16.52
C ASP A 47 6.80 -2.82 -17.93
N GLY A 48 5.94 -1.82 -18.07
CA GLY A 48 5.35 -1.45 -19.37
C GLY A 48 4.22 -2.39 -19.83
N GLY A 49 3.68 -3.21 -18.92
CA GLY A 49 2.49 -4.02 -19.18
C GLY A 49 1.30 -3.20 -19.69
N ALA A 50 0.42 -3.85 -20.44
CA ALA A 50 -0.73 -3.21 -21.07
C ALA A 50 -1.67 -2.58 -20.03
N VAL A 51 -2.18 -1.39 -20.35
CA VAL A 51 -3.26 -0.76 -19.58
C VAL A 51 -4.48 -1.68 -19.64
N GLU A 52 -5.18 -1.84 -18.51
CA GLU A 52 -6.38 -2.69 -18.31
C GLU A 52 -6.15 -4.18 -18.02
N GLU A 53 -4.91 -4.65 -17.86
CA GLU A 53 -4.66 -5.99 -17.32
C GLU A 53 -4.69 -6.00 -15.78
N PRO A 54 -5.29 -7.04 -15.16
CA PRO A 54 -5.21 -7.19 -13.72
C PRO A 54 -3.77 -7.49 -13.29
N ILE A 55 -3.34 -6.90 -12.17
CA ILE A 55 -2.07 -7.30 -11.58
C ILE A 55 -2.10 -8.78 -11.18
N ARG A 56 -0.99 -9.47 -11.38
CA ARG A 56 -0.84 -10.89 -11.04
C ARG A 56 0.01 -11.08 -9.80
N PHE A 57 -0.20 -12.16 -9.06
CA PHE A 57 0.71 -12.55 -8.00
C PHE A 57 2.12 -12.75 -8.57
N GLY A 58 3.13 -12.23 -7.89
CA GLY A 58 4.50 -12.23 -8.39
C GLY A 58 4.84 -11.10 -9.37
N GLN A 59 3.85 -10.36 -9.89
CA GLN A 59 4.12 -9.22 -10.75
C GLN A 59 4.53 -7.99 -9.94
N LYS A 60 5.50 -7.23 -10.45
CA LYS A 60 5.92 -5.95 -9.87
C LYS A 60 4.92 -4.86 -10.27
N PHE A 61 4.55 -4.00 -9.33
CA PHE A 61 3.70 -2.84 -9.57
C PHE A 61 4.09 -1.66 -8.67
N GLY A 62 3.63 -0.47 -9.02
CA GLY A 62 3.72 0.73 -8.20
C GLY A 62 2.37 1.10 -7.60
N LEU A 63 2.39 1.79 -6.46
CA LEU A 63 1.20 2.39 -5.85
C LEU A 63 1.33 3.91 -5.90
N GLY A 64 0.50 4.56 -6.70
CA GLY A 64 0.46 6.01 -6.86
C GLY A 64 -0.74 6.64 -6.17
N THR A 65 -0.63 7.89 -5.73
CA THR A 65 -1.77 8.67 -5.26
C THR A 65 -1.54 10.15 -5.57
N THR A 66 -2.60 10.87 -5.89
CA THR A 66 -2.57 12.34 -5.96
C THR A 66 -2.82 12.98 -4.59
N GLY A 67 -3.15 12.18 -3.57
CA GLY A 67 -3.49 12.61 -2.22
C GLY A 67 -4.76 13.46 -2.12
N GLY A 68 -5.29 13.96 -3.24
CA GLY A 68 -6.41 14.89 -3.31
C GLY A 68 -6.02 16.38 -3.27
N PHE A 69 -4.74 16.72 -3.40
CA PHE A 69 -4.24 18.11 -3.22
C PHE A 69 -3.56 18.70 -4.47
N SER A 70 -3.03 17.88 -5.38
CA SER A 70 -2.40 18.36 -6.61
C SER A 70 -2.57 17.36 -7.75
N ASP A 71 -2.28 17.81 -8.98
CA ASP A 71 -2.19 16.95 -10.16
C ASP A 71 -0.88 16.12 -10.18
N GLN A 72 0.02 16.36 -9.22
CA GLN A 72 1.28 15.63 -9.09
C GLN A 72 1.01 14.25 -8.48
N MET A 73 1.40 13.19 -9.19
CA MET A 73 1.36 11.82 -8.68
C MET A 73 2.51 11.59 -7.68
N LEU A 74 2.19 11.03 -6.53
CA LEU A 74 3.15 10.57 -5.52
C LEU A 74 3.12 9.05 -5.44
N TYR A 75 4.30 8.43 -5.32
CA TYR A 75 4.47 6.98 -5.32
C TYR A 75 4.86 6.47 -3.93
N LEU A 76 4.22 5.39 -3.49
CA LEU A 76 4.55 4.70 -2.25
C LEU A 76 5.93 4.05 -2.39
N ALA A 77 6.82 4.41 -1.48
CA ALA A 77 8.21 3.97 -1.47
C ALA A 77 8.65 3.47 -0.11
N SER A 78 9.70 2.65 -0.11
CA SER A 78 10.42 2.29 1.10
C SER A 78 11.90 2.10 0.78
N ASP A 79 12.75 2.11 1.81
CA ASP A 79 14.20 1.94 1.66
C ASP A 79 14.74 1.30 2.94
N HIS A 80 15.93 0.68 2.90
CA HIS A 80 16.54 0.08 4.06
C HIS A 80 16.60 1.07 5.24
N LYS A 81 16.25 0.57 6.43
CA LYS A 81 16.35 1.35 7.66
C LYS A 81 17.80 1.82 7.84
N SER A 82 17.99 3.12 8.02
CA SER A 82 19.28 3.73 8.36
C SER A 82 19.15 4.64 9.57
N PHE A 83 20.25 5.18 10.06
CA PHE A 83 20.24 6.17 11.15
C PHE A 83 19.46 7.45 10.80
N LEU A 84 19.31 7.76 9.52
CA LEU A 84 18.59 8.94 9.04
C LEU A 84 17.18 8.62 8.54
N ARG A 85 16.91 7.35 8.18
CA ARG A 85 15.66 6.91 7.55
C ARG A 85 15.03 5.76 8.34
N PHE A 86 14.06 6.10 9.19
CA PHE A 86 13.33 5.14 10.02
C PHE A 86 11.96 5.70 10.43
N ALA A 87 11.04 4.80 10.76
CA ALA A 87 9.69 5.14 11.17
C ALA A 87 9.71 5.83 12.56
N LYS A 88 9.06 6.98 12.68
CA LYS A 88 9.23 7.91 13.82
C LYS A 88 8.83 7.33 15.18
N LYS A 89 7.95 6.33 15.24
CA LYS A 89 7.43 5.76 16.49
C LYS A 89 8.02 4.38 16.79
N SER A 90 7.94 3.45 15.84
CA SER A 90 8.46 2.08 16.01
C SER A 90 9.96 1.95 15.77
N HIS A 91 10.57 2.95 15.13
CA HIS A 91 11.94 2.90 14.64
C HIS A 91 12.18 1.76 13.65
N LEU A 92 11.15 1.28 12.95
CA LEU A 92 11.29 0.28 11.89
C LEU A 92 11.61 0.94 10.54
N GLN A 93 11.67 0.14 9.48
CA GLN A 93 11.81 0.66 8.13
C GLN A 93 10.60 1.51 7.75
N GLN A 94 10.85 2.76 7.39
CA GLN A 94 9.80 3.72 7.05
C GLN A 94 9.18 3.44 5.69
N VAL A 95 7.91 3.80 5.55
CA VAL A 95 7.20 3.90 4.28
C VAL A 95 6.90 5.38 4.05
N PHE A 96 7.12 5.85 2.83
CA PHE A 96 7.01 7.27 2.48
C PHE A 96 6.49 7.43 1.05
N LEU A 97 6.14 8.66 0.69
CA LEU A 97 5.71 9.07 -0.64
C LEU A 97 6.81 9.87 -1.33
N THR A 98 7.06 9.61 -2.62
CA THR A 98 8.06 10.30 -3.44
C THR A 98 7.48 10.68 -4.81
N GLU A 99 8.06 11.68 -5.48
CA GLU A 99 7.65 12.10 -6.83
C GLU A 99 8.29 11.26 -7.95
N GLU A 100 9.33 10.49 -7.64
CA GLU A 100 10.10 9.75 -8.63
C GLU A 100 9.78 8.25 -8.57
N MET A 101 9.34 7.69 -9.71
CA MET A 101 9.28 6.23 -9.86
C MET A 101 10.70 5.68 -9.93
N SER A 102 11.00 4.73 -9.06
CA SER A 102 12.28 4.02 -9.00
C SER A 102 12.09 2.61 -8.45
N TYR A 103 13.15 1.83 -8.32
CA TYR A 103 13.05 0.51 -7.71
C TYR A 103 12.60 0.54 -6.24
N LEU A 104 12.76 1.68 -5.55
CA LEU A 104 12.23 1.92 -4.20
C LEU A 104 10.70 2.05 -4.15
N THR A 105 10.06 2.26 -5.31
CA THR A 105 8.60 2.35 -5.45
C THR A 105 7.98 1.06 -5.97
N CYS A 106 8.79 0.02 -6.18
CA CYS A 106 8.33 -1.26 -6.69
C CYS A 106 7.86 -2.18 -5.56
N TRP A 107 6.62 -2.64 -5.68
CA TRP A 107 5.98 -3.59 -4.79
C TRP A 107 5.55 -4.83 -5.58
N GLN A 108 5.26 -5.91 -4.86
CA GLN A 108 4.78 -7.16 -5.43
C GLN A 108 3.69 -7.70 -4.52
N ALA A 109 2.64 -8.28 -5.12
CA ALA A 109 1.59 -8.97 -4.40
C ALA A 109 1.96 -10.45 -4.30
N ALA A 110 1.86 -11.01 -3.11
CA ALA A 110 1.97 -12.43 -2.86
C ALA A 110 0.69 -12.94 -2.21
N PHE A 111 0.38 -14.22 -2.45
CA PHE A 111 -0.73 -14.88 -1.79
C PHE A 111 -0.49 -14.90 -0.27
N TRP A 112 -1.55 -14.67 0.51
CA TRP A 112 -1.45 -14.51 1.96
C TRP A 112 -0.94 -15.78 2.64
N ASP A 113 -1.36 -16.96 2.17
CA ASP A 113 -0.89 -18.25 2.66
C ASP A 113 0.47 -18.60 2.01
N PRO A 114 1.55 -18.71 2.78
CA PRO A 114 2.87 -19.07 2.26
C PRO A 114 2.91 -20.41 1.52
N GLN A 115 2.08 -21.38 1.91
CA GLN A 115 2.09 -22.73 1.33
C GLN A 115 1.47 -22.78 -0.06
N LEU A 116 0.63 -21.80 -0.40
CA LEU A 116 -0.10 -21.74 -1.67
C LEU A 116 0.49 -20.71 -2.64
N ARG A 117 1.63 -20.09 -2.32
CA ARG A 117 2.21 -19.01 -3.13
C ARG A 117 2.65 -19.47 -4.51
N LEU A 118 3.20 -20.67 -4.61
CA LEU A 118 3.71 -21.21 -5.87
C LEU A 118 2.55 -21.53 -6.83
N GLU A 119 1.47 -22.08 -6.28
CA GLU A 119 0.25 -22.44 -6.98
C GLU A 119 -0.49 -21.22 -7.50
N HIS A 120 -0.45 -20.11 -6.76
CA HIS A 120 -1.10 -18.85 -7.14
C HIS A 120 -0.20 -17.91 -7.95
N GLU A 121 1.07 -18.22 -8.17
CA GLU A 121 1.97 -17.37 -8.93
C GLU A 121 1.45 -17.15 -10.37
N GLY A 122 1.46 -15.91 -10.85
CA GLY A 122 0.95 -15.54 -12.18
C GLY A 122 -0.58 -15.45 -12.31
N PHE A 123 -1.34 -15.87 -11.30
CA PHE A 123 -2.79 -15.67 -11.30
C PHE A 123 -3.15 -14.20 -11.00
N PRO A 124 -4.25 -13.67 -11.58
CA PRO A 124 -4.78 -12.35 -11.23
C PRO A 124 -5.04 -12.21 -9.74
N VAL A 125 -4.68 -11.07 -9.15
CA VAL A 125 -4.97 -10.74 -7.75
C VAL A 125 -6.45 -10.39 -7.62
N PRO A 126 -7.25 -11.17 -6.87
CA PRO A 126 -8.67 -10.84 -6.70
C PRO A 126 -8.85 -9.59 -5.83
N ALA A 127 -9.80 -8.74 -6.20
CA ALA A 127 -10.21 -7.63 -5.35
C ALA A 127 -10.83 -8.14 -4.04
N ASN A 128 -10.78 -7.33 -2.98
CA ASN A 128 -11.39 -7.62 -1.68
C ASN A 128 -10.92 -8.96 -1.06
N SER A 129 -9.72 -9.40 -1.43
CA SER A 129 -9.09 -10.64 -0.95
C SER A 129 -7.78 -10.32 -0.25
N LYS A 130 -7.46 -11.12 0.77
CA LYS A 130 -6.23 -10.95 1.55
C LYS A 130 -5.01 -11.25 0.71
N ILE A 131 -4.05 -10.34 0.77
CA ILE A 131 -2.75 -10.46 0.11
C ILE A 131 -1.64 -9.96 1.03
N ILE A 132 -0.40 -10.32 0.70
CA ILE A 132 0.79 -9.65 1.21
C ILE A 132 1.30 -8.70 0.13
N ILE A 133 1.62 -7.47 0.54
CA ILE A 133 2.29 -6.50 -0.33
C ILE A 133 3.76 -6.41 0.11
N THR A 134 4.68 -6.88 -0.73
CA THR A 134 6.10 -6.98 -0.44
C THR A 134 6.88 -5.94 -1.23
N HIS A 135 7.77 -5.22 -0.56
CA HIS A 135 8.66 -4.26 -1.18
C HIS A 135 9.78 -4.97 -1.93
N CYS A 136 9.89 -4.72 -3.24
CA CYS A 136 10.82 -5.44 -4.12
C CYS A 136 12.29 -5.22 -3.77
N HIS A 137 12.66 -4.04 -3.29
CA HIS A 137 14.06 -3.73 -3.00
C HIS A 137 14.55 -4.35 -1.68
N THR A 138 13.72 -4.33 -0.64
CA THR A 138 14.14 -4.79 0.71
C THR A 138 13.60 -6.16 1.10
N ASN A 139 12.72 -6.75 0.27
CA ASN A 139 12.01 -7.99 0.55
C ASN A 139 11.32 -7.99 1.94
N ARG A 140 10.73 -6.84 2.29
CA ARG A 140 9.95 -6.64 3.52
C ARG A 140 8.50 -6.34 3.16
N SER A 141 7.59 -6.80 4.00
CA SER A 141 6.15 -6.67 3.75
C SER A 141 5.60 -5.39 4.36
N LEU A 142 4.66 -4.74 3.68
CA LEU A 142 3.93 -3.61 4.20
C LEU A 142 3.14 -4.03 5.44
N ALA A 143 3.11 -3.20 6.48
CA ALA A 143 2.52 -3.57 7.75
C ALA A 143 1.90 -2.41 8.51
N VAL A 144 0.90 -2.72 9.33
CA VAL A 144 0.37 -1.82 10.36
C VAL A 144 0.49 -2.49 11.73
N PRO A 145 1.47 -2.09 12.57
CA PRO A 145 1.69 -2.70 13.89
C PRO A 145 0.55 -2.46 14.89
N ARG A 146 -0.31 -1.46 14.64
CA ARG A 146 -1.50 -1.06 15.43
C ARG A 146 -1.25 -0.57 16.87
N ASN A 147 -0.07 -0.81 17.44
CA ASN A 147 0.35 -0.27 18.73
C ASN A 147 0.95 1.14 18.63
N PHE A 148 1.52 1.50 17.48
CA PHE A 148 2.08 2.82 17.23
C PHE A 148 1.07 3.71 16.49
N TRP A 149 0.69 4.82 17.11
CA TRP A 149 -0.27 5.76 16.56
C TRP A 149 0.01 7.21 16.98
N THR A 150 -0.56 8.14 16.24
CA THR A 150 -0.59 9.58 16.54
C THR A 150 -2.00 10.12 16.38
N ARG A 151 -2.26 11.29 16.96
CA ARG A 151 -3.53 12.01 16.76
C ARG A 151 -3.31 13.06 15.66
N SER A 152 -4.18 13.06 14.67
CA SER A 152 -4.27 14.09 13.63
C SER A 152 -5.65 14.75 13.67
N TYR A 153 -5.87 15.75 12.81
CA TYR A 153 -7.19 16.33 12.56
C TYR A 153 -8.25 15.27 12.22
N PHE A 154 -7.84 14.21 11.53
CA PHE A 154 -8.71 13.11 11.09
C PHE A 154 -8.89 12.02 12.15
N GLY A 155 -8.39 12.25 13.36
CA GLY A 155 -8.53 11.34 14.48
C GLY A 155 -7.27 10.51 14.72
N LYS A 156 -7.44 9.20 14.95
CA LYS A 156 -6.36 8.30 15.31
C LYS A 156 -5.73 7.70 14.06
N GLU A 157 -4.47 8.04 13.80
CA GLU A 157 -3.70 7.52 12.68
C GLU A 157 -2.59 6.60 13.16
N TYR A 158 -2.48 5.43 12.55
CA TYR A 158 -1.52 4.39 12.90
C TYR A 158 -0.29 4.49 12.01
N GLU A 159 0.86 4.15 12.56
CA GLU A 159 2.10 4.10 11.78
C GLU A 159 2.05 2.94 10.78
N VAL A 160 2.45 3.22 9.54
CA VAL A 160 2.65 2.21 8.49
C VAL A 160 4.14 2.02 8.29
N VAL A 161 4.58 0.76 8.23
CA VAL A 161 5.99 0.39 8.15
C VAL A 161 6.20 -0.71 7.12
N CYS A 162 7.46 -0.92 6.73
CA CYS A 162 7.84 -2.07 5.91
C CYS A 162 8.53 -3.10 6.81
N HIS A 163 7.78 -4.04 7.36
CA HIS A 163 8.29 -5.05 8.28
C HIS A 163 7.47 -6.34 8.18
N THR A 164 8.13 -7.46 8.00
CA THR A 164 7.48 -8.78 7.97
C THR A 164 7.39 -9.33 9.39
N TYR A 165 6.20 -9.30 9.96
CA TYR A 165 5.87 -9.95 11.23
C TYR A 165 5.54 -11.41 10.95
N LEU A 166 6.21 -12.33 11.63
CA LEU A 166 6.04 -13.76 11.44
C LEU A 166 5.56 -14.43 12.73
N ASP A 167 4.64 -15.37 12.59
CA ASP A 167 4.23 -16.24 13.68
C ASP A 167 5.24 -17.37 13.95
N SER A 168 4.91 -18.27 14.88
CA SER A 168 5.74 -19.43 15.22
C SER A 168 5.95 -20.43 14.07
N HIS A 169 5.11 -20.37 13.03
CA HIS A 169 5.15 -21.24 11.86
C HIS A 169 5.83 -20.54 10.66
N LYS A 170 6.41 -19.34 10.87
CA LYS A 170 7.01 -18.50 9.84
C LYS A 170 6.02 -18.00 8.78
N ALA A 171 4.73 -17.95 9.12
CA ALA A 171 3.72 -17.30 8.30
C ALA A 171 3.55 -15.84 8.72
N GLU A 172 3.24 -14.96 7.77
CA GLU A 172 3.00 -13.55 8.05
C GLU A 172 1.78 -13.35 8.95
N GLU A 173 1.88 -12.45 9.93
CA GLU A 173 0.80 -12.13 10.85
C GLU A 173 -0.26 -11.20 10.23
N ASP A 174 -1.39 -11.01 10.93
CA ASP A 174 -2.50 -10.12 10.54
C ASP A 174 -2.09 -8.67 10.28
N LYS A 175 -0.98 -8.20 10.87
CA LYS A 175 -0.38 -6.88 10.63
C LYS A 175 0.08 -6.68 9.20
N ASN A 176 0.38 -7.76 8.48
CA ASN A 176 0.88 -7.77 7.10
C ASN A 176 -0.19 -8.06 6.07
N TYR A 177 -1.43 -8.36 6.48
CA TYR A 177 -2.51 -8.65 5.56
C TYR A 177 -3.12 -7.34 5.05
N TRP A 178 -3.18 -7.24 3.72
CA TRP A 178 -3.80 -6.13 3.01
C TRP A 178 -4.91 -6.65 2.12
N GLU A 179 -5.87 -5.79 1.83
CA GLU A 179 -6.92 -6.04 0.84
C GLU A 179 -6.94 -4.83 -0.11
N ILE A 180 -6.96 -5.09 -1.41
CA ILE A 180 -7.19 -4.05 -2.41
C ILE A 180 -8.71 -3.95 -2.57
N VAL A 181 -9.28 -2.90 -1.99
CA VAL A 181 -10.71 -2.64 -2.07
C VAL A 181 -10.99 -1.82 -3.32
N THR A 182 -11.78 -2.39 -4.23
CA THR A 182 -12.28 -1.70 -5.42
C THR A 182 -13.80 -1.66 -5.37
N GLY A 183 -14.41 -0.61 -5.91
CA GLY A 183 -15.85 -0.60 -6.14
C GLY A 183 -16.22 -1.79 -7.02
N ASN A 184 -17.34 -2.45 -6.71
CA ASN A 184 -17.78 -3.64 -7.44
C ASN A 184 -17.84 -3.33 -8.96
N PRO A 185 -17.00 -3.93 -9.80
CA PRO A 185 -16.99 -3.66 -11.24
C PRO A 185 -18.22 -4.28 -11.95
N GLY A 186 -19.08 -4.99 -11.21
CA GLY A 186 -20.31 -5.57 -11.72
C GLY A 186 -21.28 -4.52 -12.24
N ASN A 187 -21.09 -4.06 -13.48
CA ASN A 187 -22.08 -4.14 -14.55
C ASN A 187 -21.59 -3.67 -15.95
N ARG A 188 -20.29 -3.69 -16.28
CA ARG A 188 -19.87 -3.33 -17.66
C ARG A 188 -19.14 -4.41 -18.43
N ASP A 189 -18.38 -5.29 -17.78
CA ASP A 189 -17.77 -6.43 -18.46
C ASP A 189 -17.82 -7.65 -17.55
N GLY A 190 -18.30 -8.77 -18.10
CA GLY A 190 -18.57 -10.01 -17.38
C GLY A 190 -17.38 -10.54 -16.57
N SER A 191 -17.68 -11.46 -15.65
CA SER A 191 -16.66 -12.22 -14.92
C SER A 191 -15.60 -12.76 -15.89
N MET A 192 -14.32 -12.56 -15.57
CA MET A 192 -13.17 -12.97 -16.39
C MET A 192 -13.11 -14.48 -16.70
N HIS A 193 -14.02 -15.29 -16.17
CA HIS A 193 -14.17 -16.70 -16.50
C HIS A 193 -14.73 -16.96 -17.91
N ASP A 194 -15.22 -15.94 -18.63
CA ASP A 194 -15.87 -16.08 -19.95
C ASP A 194 -15.09 -15.46 -21.12
N ARG A 195 -13.78 -15.20 -20.98
CA ARG A 195 -12.98 -14.76 -22.15
C ARG A 195 -12.53 -15.99 -22.97
N PRO A 196 -12.76 -16.01 -24.31
CA PRO A 196 -12.47 -17.16 -25.17
C PRO A 196 -10.98 -17.48 -25.30
#